data_AF-A0A7Z1ILE5-F1
#
_entry.id   AF-A0A7Z1ILE5-F1
#
_cell.length_a   1.000
_cell.length_b   1.000
_cell.length_c   1.000
_cell.angle_alpha   90.00
_cell.angle_beta   90.00
_cell.angle_gamma   90.00
#
_symmetry.space_group_name_H-M   'P 1'
#
loop_
_entity.id
_entity.type
_entity.pdbx_description
1 polymer ?
#
loop_
_entity_poly.entity_id
_entity_poly.type
_entity_poly.pdbx_seq_one_letter_code
_entity_poly.pdbx_strand_id
1 'polypeptide(L)'
;MNIDLLNPIGDGRFADVWLGTDEIGRRVAVKVLREEGKGVSTILDHARALVRSKHKNVVDVYSIESVCIPNLGDEKCIVMEHIDGVTLEKRLKDNLTNQEAYRIGHEISEGVKHIHAQGLVHMDLHAENVLVEADGNIKLIDIMYLSSLKDVPEMTQETRFNHDKKQLIDLLSQICSKSPFGNDAKIEFNSGISDKSDLEDITQSFENVFTLVRLNLEYMIDLFKVNGVNAKHYKFRSECAHDVNELRRIMGSEILSIQIQQQYFPDNSVDLITTSELEDVRNFMRQVVDGHVMLQTVQYYYDYTGERDYDLH
;
A
#
# COMPACT_ATOMS: atom_id res chain seq x y z
N MET A 1 23.81 8.46 21.72
CA MET A 1 24.28 7.75 20.51
C MET A 1 25.14 8.73 19.73
N ASN A 2 26.34 8.35 19.29
CA ASN A 2 27.11 9.24 18.41
C ASN A 2 26.59 9.11 16.97
N ILE A 3 26.32 10.25 16.32
CA ILE A 3 25.72 10.30 14.97
C ILE A 3 26.67 11.03 14.03
N ASP A 4 27.14 10.32 13.00
CA ASP A 4 27.87 10.90 11.88
C ASP A 4 26.85 11.35 10.83
N LEU A 5 26.61 12.67 10.76
CA LEU A 5 25.66 13.27 9.83
C LEU A 5 26.20 13.22 8.39
N LEU A 6 25.34 12.85 7.44
CA LEU A 6 25.65 12.74 6.02
C LEU A 6 24.95 13.87 5.25
N ASN A 7 24.10 13.55 4.28
CA ASN A 7 23.40 14.51 3.42
C ASN A 7 21.97 14.79 3.89
N PRO A 8 21.41 15.96 3.55
CA PRO A 8 19.98 16.21 3.74
C PRO A 8 19.17 15.25 2.85
N ILE A 9 18.03 14.79 3.36
CA ILE A 9 17.09 13.88 2.68
C ILE A 9 15.64 14.39 2.66
N GLY A 10 15.32 15.41 3.46
CA GLY A 10 14.02 16.07 3.45
C GLY A 10 14.14 17.53 3.90
N ASP A 11 13.39 18.41 3.23
CA ASP A 11 13.27 19.84 3.54
C ASP A 11 11.78 20.13 3.75
N GLY A 12 11.36 20.16 5.01
CA GLY A 12 9.98 20.39 5.41
C GLY A 12 9.80 21.81 5.97
N ARG A 13 8.55 22.27 6.00
CA ARG A 13 8.20 23.59 6.56
C ARG A 13 8.68 23.75 8.01
N PHE A 14 8.56 22.69 8.82
CA PHE A 14 8.80 22.74 10.26
C PHE A 14 10.08 22.04 10.71
N ALA A 15 10.70 21.25 9.82
CA ALA A 15 11.86 20.44 10.15
C ALA A 15 12.68 20.09 8.90
N ASP A 16 13.99 20.00 9.12
CA ASP A 16 14.93 19.43 8.16
C ASP A 16 15.22 17.98 8.55
N VAL A 17 15.33 17.10 7.57
CA VAL A 17 15.66 15.69 7.81
C VAL A 17 16.97 15.37 7.10
N TRP A 18 17.91 14.81 7.86
CA TRP A 18 19.23 14.42 7.39
C TRP A 18 19.40 12.91 7.48
N LEU A 19 20.12 12.34 6.52
CA LEU A 19 20.67 11.00 6.66
C LEU A 19 21.88 11.08 7.60
N GLY A 20 22.00 10.10 8.48
CA GLY A 20 23.18 9.91 9.31
C GLY A 20 23.51 8.44 9.47
N THR A 21 24.62 8.17 10.16
CA THR A 21 25.02 6.83 10.57
C THR A 21 25.32 6.83 12.06
N ASP A 22 24.87 5.81 12.78
CA ASP A 22 25.23 5.65 14.18
C ASP A 22 26.60 4.95 14.36
N GLU A 23 27.06 4.87 15.61
CA GLU A 23 28.33 4.26 15.99
C GLU A 23 28.55 2.79 15.58
N ILE A 24 27.50 2.07 15.20
CA ILE A 24 27.58 0.67 14.71
C ILE A 24 27.42 0.56 13.19
N GLY A 25 27.34 1.68 12.47
CA GLY A 25 27.22 1.70 11.02
C GLY A 25 25.78 1.60 10.49
N ARG A 26 24.76 1.73 11.35
CA ARG A 26 23.35 1.69 10.92
C ARG A 26 22.94 3.06 10.39
N ARG A 27 22.28 3.08 9.22
CA ARG A 27 21.66 4.30 8.65
C ARG A 27 20.49 4.76 9.52
N VAL A 28 20.44 6.05 9.81
CA VAL A 28 19.40 6.70 10.61
C VAL A 28 18.91 7.97 9.92
N ALA A 29 17.66 8.34 10.18
CA ALA A 29 17.13 9.65 9.84
C ALA A 29 17.21 10.57 11.06
N VAL A 30 17.68 11.80 10.86
CA VAL A 30 17.90 12.80 11.91
C VAL A 30 17.00 13.99 11.62
N LYS A 31 15.93 14.13 12.39
CA LYS A 31 14.97 15.24 12.25
C LYS A 31 15.38 16.41 13.14
N VAL A 32 15.65 17.56 12.51
CA VAL A 32 16.04 18.82 13.13
C VAL A 32 14.85 19.77 13.08
N LEU A 33 14.35 20.20 14.24
CA LEU A 33 13.20 21.12 14.32
C LEU A 33 13.64 22.58 14.12
N ARG A 34 12.95 23.30 13.25
CA ARG A 34 13.16 24.74 13.02
C ARG A 34 12.62 25.57 14.20
N GLU A 35 13.05 26.84 14.34
CA GLU A 35 12.63 27.71 15.46
C GLU A 35 11.11 27.83 15.62
N GLU A 36 10.37 27.81 14.51
CA GLU A 36 8.91 27.81 14.45
C GLU A 36 8.28 26.56 15.11
N GLY A 37 9.04 25.45 15.16
CA GLY A 37 8.69 24.21 15.84
C GLY A 37 9.29 24.06 17.25
N LYS A 38 10.12 25.00 17.74
CA LYS A 38 10.76 24.94 19.07
C LYS A 38 9.77 25.33 20.19
N GLY A 39 8.75 24.49 20.40
CA GLY A 39 7.93 24.41 21.62
C GLY A 39 8.50 23.34 22.57
N VAL A 40 9.57 23.68 23.29
CA VAL A 40 10.56 22.70 23.79
C VAL A 40 10.09 21.79 24.95
N SER A 41 8.99 22.06 25.64
CA SER A 41 8.57 21.23 26.80
C SER A 41 7.82 19.94 26.44
N THR A 42 7.39 19.78 25.19
CA THR A 42 6.37 18.78 24.78
C THR A 42 6.87 17.76 23.76
N ILE A 43 7.95 18.08 23.04
CA ILE A 43 8.65 17.19 22.10
C ILE A 43 9.26 15.98 22.84
N LEU A 44 9.82 16.20 24.02
CA LEU A 44 10.44 15.16 24.84
C LEU A 44 9.44 14.13 25.37
N ASP A 45 8.25 14.57 25.82
CA ASP A 45 7.24 13.66 26.36
C ASP A 45 6.55 12.84 25.27
N HIS A 46 6.37 13.40 24.07
CA HIS A 46 5.84 12.65 22.92
C HIS A 46 6.88 11.73 22.27
N ALA A 47 8.14 12.15 22.15
CA ALA A 47 9.21 11.26 21.69
C ALA A 47 9.34 10.04 22.61
N ARG A 48 9.16 10.20 23.92
CA ARG A 48 9.09 9.08 24.87
C ARG A 48 7.92 8.13 24.62
N ALA A 49 6.77 8.65 24.18
CA ALA A 49 5.62 7.81 23.82
C ALA A 49 5.88 7.03 22.52
N LEU A 50 6.47 7.67 21.51
CA LEU A 50 6.81 7.04 20.23
C LEU A 50 7.90 5.98 20.34
N VAL A 51 8.93 6.21 21.17
CA VAL A 51 9.98 5.21 21.47
C VAL A 51 9.38 3.90 22.02
N ARG A 52 8.20 3.95 22.64
CA ARG A 52 7.50 2.78 23.17
C ARG A 52 6.49 2.17 22.19
N SER A 53 6.19 2.84 21.08
CA SER A 53 5.16 2.48 20.11
C SER A 53 5.78 1.78 18.89
N LYS A 54 6.29 0.55 19.07
CA LYS A 54 6.91 -0.20 17.99
C LYS A 54 5.86 -0.92 17.14
N HIS A 55 5.86 -0.66 15.84
CA HIS A 55 4.98 -1.33 14.87
C HIS A 55 5.63 -1.41 13.49
N LYS A 56 5.36 -2.48 12.72
CA LYS A 56 5.97 -2.66 11.39
C LYS A 56 5.64 -1.49 10.43
N ASN A 57 4.46 -0.90 10.58
CA ASN A 57 3.97 0.18 9.71
C ASN A 57 4.14 1.59 10.28
N VAL A 58 4.87 1.74 11.38
CA VAL A 58 5.16 3.05 11.99
C VAL A 58 6.66 3.22 12.07
N VAL A 59 7.17 4.42 11.77
CA VAL A 59 8.60 4.72 11.91
C VAL A 59 9.07 4.53 13.35
N ASP A 60 10.15 3.76 13.54
CA ASP A 60 10.73 3.57 14.86
C ASP A 60 11.57 4.80 15.26
N VAL A 61 11.28 5.40 16.41
CA VAL A 61 12.12 6.45 17.01
C VAL A 61 13.15 5.81 17.94
N TYR A 62 14.43 6.05 17.70
CA TYR A 62 15.53 5.46 18.48
C TYR A 62 15.87 6.30 19.71
N SER A 63 16.09 7.61 19.55
CA SER A 63 16.47 8.48 20.65
C SER A 63 16.31 9.97 20.30
N ILE A 64 16.52 10.82 21.31
CA ILE A 64 16.78 12.25 21.12
C ILE A 64 18.25 12.46 21.44
N GLU A 65 19.00 13.05 20.51
CA GLU A 65 20.43 13.28 20.64
C GLU A 65 20.77 14.74 20.32
N SER A 66 21.88 15.23 20.87
CA SER A 66 22.50 16.46 20.39
C SER A 66 23.40 16.11 19.22
N VAL A 67 23.09 16.64 18.03
CA VAL A 67 23.83 16.38 16.79
C VAL A 67 24.32 17.71 16.23
N CYS A 68 25.59 17.75 15.79
CA CYS A 68 26.16 18.94 15.16
C CYS A 68 25.66 19.06 13.72
N ILE A 69 24.82 20.05 13.44
CA ILE A 69 24.22 20.31 12.13
C ILE A 69 25.02 21.42 11.41
N PRO A 70 25.36 21.26 10.12
CA PRO A 70 26.03 22.29 9.34
C PRO A 70 25.34 23.65 9.44
N ASN A 71 26.09 24.70 9.77
CA ASN A 71 25.64 26.09 9.95
C ASN A 71 24.71 26.37 11.15
N LEU A 72 24.33 25.36 11.93
CA LEU A 72 23.50 25.53 13.14
C LEU A 72 24.24 25.13 14.43
N GLY A 73 25.29 24.30 14.34
CA GLY A 73 26.01 23.78 15.50
C GLY A 73 25.23 22.65 16.18
N ASP A 74 25.43 22.47 17.48
CA ASP A 74 24.77 21.38 18.23
C ASP A 74 23.28 21.66 18.43
N GLU A 75 22.44 20.89 17.77
CA GLU A 75 20.98 20.95 17.89
C GLU A 75 20.43 19.68 18.51
N LYS A 76 19.30 19.80 19.23
CA LYS A 76 18.57 18.61 19.70
C LYS A 76 17.75 18.04 18.55
N CYS A 77 18.05 16.80 18.18
CA CYS A 77 17.46 16.12 17.04
C CYS A 77 16.76 14.84 17.47
N ILE A 78 15.74 14.45 16.71
CA ILE A 78 15.09 13.13 16.85
C ILE A 78 15.80 12.18 15.90
N VAL A 79 16.37 11.11 16.45
CA VAL A 79 17.02 10.05 15.68
C VAL A 79 16.02 8.91 15.51
N MET A 80 15.75 8.53 14.27
CA MET A 80 14.73 7.53 13.92
C MET A 80 15.22 6.59 12.81
N GLU A 81 14.45 5.55 12.58
CA GLU A 81 14.61 4.61 11.46
C GLU A 81 14.75 5.38 10.14
N HIS A 82 15.74 5.00 9.34
CA HIS A 82 15.86 5.45 7.97
C HIS A 82 15.12 4.47 7.06
N ILE A 83 14.07 4.94 6.39
CA ILE A 83 13.30 4.16 5.42
C ILE A 83 13.88 4.40 4.02
N ASP A 84 14.28 3.33 3.35
CA ASP A 84 14.76 3.39 1.97
C ASP A 84 13.60 3.17 0.99
N GLY A 85 12.90 4.25 0.66
CA GLY A 85 11.67 4.17 -0.12
C GLY A 85 11.25 5.50 -0.75
N VAL A 86 10.09 5.49 -1.39
CA VAL A 86 9.46 6.68 -1.99
C VAL A 86 8.20 7.05 -1.23
N THR A 87 7.80 8.32 -1.27
CA THR A 87 6.50 8.72 -0.73
C THR A 87 5.37 8.05 -1.50
N LEU A 88 4.28 7.72 -0.82
CA LEU A 88 3.07 7.22 -1.44
C LEU A 88 2.53 8.24 -2.44
N GLU A 89 2.67 9.54 -2.17
CA GLU A 89 2.34 10.61 -3.11
C GLU A 89 3.08 10.47 -4.45
N LYS A 90 4.38 10.17 -4.43
CA LYS A 90 5.13 9.84 -5.64
C LYS A 90 4.67 8.52 -6.25
N ARG A 91 4.42 7.49 -5.44
CA ARG A 91 3.98 6.16 -5.93
C ARG A 91 2.61 6.20 -6.60
N LEU A 92 1.70 7.06 -6.14
CA LEU A 92 0.35 7.25 -6.68
C LEU A 92 0.34 8.08 -7.98
N LYS A 93 1.50 8.55 -8.48
CA LYS A 93 1.59 9.11 -9.84
C LYS A 93 1.30 8.06 -10.90
N ASP A 94 1.72 6.82 -10.64
CA ASP A 94 1.41 5.64 -11.45
C ASP A 94 0.19 4.91 -10.89
N ASN A 95 -0.45 4.05 -11.69
CA ASN A 95 -1.53 3.20 -11.15
C ASN A 95 -0.93 2.10 -10.27
N LEU A 96 -1.79 1.57 -9.40
CA LEU A 96 -1.52 0.43 -8.55
C LEU A 96 -2.13 -0.82 -9.17
N THR A 97 -1.57 -1.99 -8.88
CA THR A 97 -2.32 -3.25 -8.99
C THR A 97 -3.31 -3.37 -7.84
N ASN A 98 -4.31 -4.27 -7.96
CA ASN A 98 -5.24 -4.56 -6.86
C ASN A 98 -4.53 -5.04 -5.60
N GLN A 99 -3.50 -5.90 -5.76
CA GLN A 99 -2.74 -6.43 -4.64
C GLN A 99 -1.94 -5.33 -3.93
N GLU A 100 -1.30 -4.43 -4.69
CA GLU A 100 -0.60 -3.28 -4.11
C GLU A 100 -1.57 -2.32 -3.41
N ALA A 101 -2.69 -1.99 -4.04
CA ALA A 101 -3.71 -1.10 -3.46
C ALA A 101 -4.24 -1.67 -2.13
N TYR A 102 -4.66 -2.94 -2.13
CA TYR A 102 -5.11 -3.65 -0.93
C TYR A 102 -4.03 -3.63 0.16
N ARG A 103 -2.80 -4.06 -0.17
CA ARG A 103 -1.72 -4.14 0.81
C ARG A 103 -1.40 -2.77 1.41
N ILE A 104 -1.17 -1.75 0.58
CA ILE A 104 -0.83 -0.41 1.03
C ILE A 104 -1.92 0.14 1.95
N GLY A 105 -3.18 0.06 1.53
CA GLY A 105 -4.29 0.58 2.33
C GLY A 105 -4.52 -0.19 3.62
N HIS A 106 -4.44 -1.52 3.60
CA HIS A 106 -4.53 -2.36 4.79
C HIS A 106 -3.42 -2.02 5.80
N GLU A 107 -2.17 -1.93 5.34
CA GLU A 107 -1.05 -1.64 6.22
C GLU A 107 -1.07 -0.21 6.81
N ILE A 108 -1.57 0.76 6.04
CA ILE A 108 -1.83 2.12 6.56
C ILE A 108 -2.88 2.05 7.68
N SER A 109 -3.99 1.35 7.45
CA SER A 109 -5.05 1.18 8.45
C SER A 109 -4.52 0.52 9.72
N GLU A 110 -3.74 -0.55 9.62
CA GLU A 110 -3.13 -1.22 10.78
C GLU A 110 -2.15 -0.30 11.52
N GLY A 111 -1.37 0.51 10.80
CA GLY A 111 -0.52 1.54 11.39
C GLY A 111 -1.31 2.58 12.19
N VAL A 112 -2.40 3.09 11.64
CA VAL A 112 -3.27 4.08 12.30
C VAL A 112 -3.98 3.49 13.51
N LYS A 113 -4.51 2.26 13.40
CA LYS A 113 -5.10 1.52 14.54
C LYS A 113 -4.09 1.36 15.67
N HIS A 114 -2.85 1.00 15.35
CA HIS A 114 -1.79 0.90 16.34
C HIS A 114 -1.51 2.24 17.05
N ILE A 115 -1.37 3.32 16.29
CA ILE A 115 -1.18 4.68 16.83
C ILE A 115 -2.33 5.02 17.79
N HIS A 116 -3.58 4.80 17.38
CA HIS A 116 -4.76 5.11 18.20
C HIS A 116 -4.86 4.23 19.45
N ALA A 117 -4.50 2.94 19.36
CA ALA A 117 -4.49 2.02 20.49
C ALA A 117 -3.48 2.43 21.58
N GLN A 118 -2.44 3.19 21.23
CA GLN A 118 -1.49 3.78 22.18
C GLN A 118 -1.96 5.13 22.75
N GLY A 119 -3.17 5.59 22.40
CA GLY A 119 -3.69 6.91 22.78
C GLY A 119 -3.03 8.06 22.01
N LEU A 120 -2.33 7.76 20.92
CA LEU A 120 -1.66 8.72 20.05
C LEU A 120 -2.53 9.03 18.82
N VAL A 121 -2.21 10.12 18.13
CA VAL A 121 -2.84 10.54 16.87
C VAL A 121 -1.75 10.97 15.89
N HIS A 122 -2.00 10.82 14.59
CA HIS A 122 -1.08 11.22 13.54
C HIS A 122 -1.19 12.71 13.21
N MET A 123 -2.41 13.25 13.10
CA MET A 123 -2.76 14.66 12.83
C MET A 123 -2.23 15.26 11.51
N ASP A 124 -1.54 14.48 10.70
CA ASP A 124 -0.98 14.89 9.40
C ASP A 124 -0.92 13.69 8.44
N LEU A 125 -1.93 12.83 8.50
CA LEU A 125 -1.97 11.63 7.68
C LEU A 125 -2.32 12.03 6.23
N HIS A 126 -1.33 11.95 5.35
CA HIS A 126 -1.49 12.13 3.90
C HIS A 126 -0.42 11.35 3.15
N ALA A 127 -0.53 11.29 1.82
CA ALA A 127 0.31 10.44 1.00
C ALA A 127 1.82 10.81 1.02
N GLU A 128 2.21 12.02 1.39
CA GLU A 128 3.64 12.36 1.54
C GLU A 128 4.23 11.80 2.84
N ASN A 129 3.39 11.61 3.86
CA ASN A 129 3.76 11.05 5.17
C ASN A 129 3.62 9.52 5.25
N VAL A 130 3.48 8.86 4.11
CA VAL A 130 3.59 7.41 3.98
C VAL A 130 4.74 7.09 3.06
N LEU A 131 5.75 6.38 3.53
CA LEU A 131 6.83 5.85 2.70
C LEU A 131 6.50 4.42 2.28
N VAL A 132 6.84 4.09 1.04
CA VAL A 132 6.70 2.76 0.44
C VAL A 132 8.10 2.26 0.06
N GLU A 133 8.51 1.16 0.67
CA GLU A 133 9.79 0.50 0.40
C GLU A 133 9.76 -0.30 -0.91
N ALA A 134 10.92 -0.75 -1.39
CA ALA A 134 11.01 -1.49 -2.65
C ALA A 134 10.32 -2.86 -2.63
N ASP A 135 10.30 -3.53 -1.46
CA ASP A 135 9.50 -4.74 -1.24
C ASP A 135 8.01 -4.43 -1.07
N GLY A 136 7.68 -3.14 -0.95
CA GLY A 136 6.35 -2.56 -0.86
C GLY A 136 5.70 -2.63 0.51
N ASN A 137 6.48 -2.87 1.56
CA ASN A 137 6.08 -2.50 2.92
C ASN A 137 5.89 -0.98 3.02
N ILE A 138 4.99 -0.55 3.91
CA ILE A 138 4.79 0.88 4.18
C ILE A 138 5.23 1.28 5.59
N LYS A 139 5.63 2.54 5.72
CA LYS A 139 5.97 3.20 6.99
C LYS A 139 5.24 4.54 7.08
N LEU A 140 4.41 4.69 8.10
CA LEU A 140 3.87 5.99 8.51
C LEU A 140 4.99 6.79 9.17
N ILE A 141 5.27 7.97 8.61
CA ILE A 141 6.28 8.92 9.09
C ILE A 141 5.59 10.20 9.58
N ASP A 142 6.37 11.11 10.18
CA ASP A 142 5.89 12.47 10.49
C ASP A 142 4.58 12.52 11.31
N ILE A 143 4.43 11.56 12.23
CA ILE A 143 3.40 11.58 13.27
C ILE A 143 3.53 12.92 14.02
N MET A 144 2.51 13.77 13.86
CA MET A 144 2.59 15.17 14.24
C MET A 144 2.57 15.33 15.76
N TYR A 145 3.57 16.08 16.22
CA TYR A 145 3.70 16.50 17.60
C TYR A 145 2.66 17.58 17.92
N LEU A 146 1.68 17.22 18.75
CA LEU A 146 0.52 18.01 19.18
C LEU A 146 0.82 19.39 19.82
N SER A 147 2.08 19.74 20.01
CA SER A 147 2.52 20.99 20.62
C SER A 147 3.13 22.00 19.67
N SER A 148 3.24 21.67 18.38
CA SER A 148 3.56 22.64 17.32
C SER A 148 2.40 23.61 17.05
N LEU A 149 1.24 23.36 17.67
CA LEU A 149 0.07 24.21 17.64
C LEU A 149 0.08 25.13 18.87
N LYS A 150 0.87 26.20 18.83
CA LYS A 150 0.83 27.24 19.88
C LYS A 150 -0.50 27.98 19.96
N ASP A 151 -1.43 27.77 19.02
CA ASP A 151 -2.74 28.45 18.99
C ASP A 151 -3.85 27.57 18.39
N VAL A 152 -3.99 26.29 18.80
CA VAL A 152 -5.25 25.55 18.53
C VAL A 152 -6.02 25.39 19.83
N PRO A 153 -6.93 26.33 20.15
CA PRO A 153 -7.83 26.19 21.28
C PRO A 153 -8.74 24.98 21.05
N GLU A 154 -9.07 24.27 22.13
CA GLU A 154 -10.33 23.50 22.25
C GLU A 154 -10.54 22.22 21.40
N MET A 155 -9.49 21.58 20.84
CA MET A 155 -9.70 20.24 20.25
C MET A 155 -9.67 19.14 21.32
N THR A 156 -10.81 18.49 21.56
CA THR A 156 -10.90 17.31 22.43
C THR A 156 -10.11 16.14 21.84
N GLN A 157 -9.79 15.15 22.67
CA GLN A 157 -9.16 13.91 22.21
C GLN A 157 -9.97 13.24 21.09
N GLU A 158 -11.30 13.23 21.24
CA GLU A 158 -12.23 12.74 20.22
C GLU A 158 -12.12 13.50 18.90
N THR A 159 -11.98 14.83 18.93
CA THR A 159 -11.81 15.64 17.71
C THR A 159 -10.54 15.25 16.95
N ARG A 160 -9.46 14.92 17.66
CA ARG A 160 -8.18 14.52 17.07
C ARG A 160 -8.25 13.13 16.44
N PHE A 161 -8.85 12.17 17.13
CA PHE A 161 -9.11 10.85 16.55
C PHE A 161 -10.00 10.93 15.30
N ASN A 162 -11.05 11.75 15.36
CA ASN A 162 -11.92 11.99 14.22
C ASN A 162 -11.21 12.69 13.05
N HIS A 163 -10.19 13.50 13.33
CA HIS A 163 -9.36 14.11 12.29
C HIS A 163 -8.55 13.05 11.54
N ASP A 164 -7.84 12.16 12.25
CA ASP A 164 -7.12 11.04 11.65
C ASP A 164 -8.03 10.12 10.84
N LYS A 165 -9.25 9.83 11.35
CA LYS A 165 -10.23 9.01 10.62
C LYS A 165 -10.57 9.62 9.26
N LYS A 166 -10.81 10.94 9.21
CA LYS A 166 -11.10 11.64 7.94
C LYS A 166 -9.91 11.57 6.98
N GLN A 167 -8.71 11.84 7.48
CA GLN A 167 -7.49 11.74 6.69
C GLN A 167 -7.23 10.31 6.17
N LEU A 168 -7.52 9.28 6.98
CA LEU A 168 -7.44 7.89 6.57
C LEU A 168 -8.43 7.59 5.45
N ILE A 169 -9.69 8.01 5.58
CA ILE A 169 -10.72 7.86 4.53
C ILE A 169 -10.28 8.53 3.23
N ASP A 170 -9.73 9.75 3.30
CA ASP A 170 -9.25 10.47 2.13
C ASP A 170 -8.08 9.76 1.45
N LEU A 171 -7.15 9.21 2.23
CA LEU A 171 -5.99 8.49 1.74
C LEU A 171 -6.37 7.14 1.11
N LEU A 172 -7.22 6.36 1.77
CA LEU A 172 -7.75 5.10 1.24
C LEU A 172 -8.59 5.31 -0.01
N SER A 173 -9.38 6.40 -0.07
CA SER A 173 -10.09 6.80 -1.28
C SER A 173 -9.17 7.10 -2.45
N GLN A 174 -8.03 7.75 -2.21
CA GLN A 174 -7.01 8.01 -3.23
C GLN A 174 -6.41 6.69 -3.74
N ILE A 175 -6.07 5.77 -2.84
CA ILE A 175 -5.55 4.44 -3.18
C ILE A 175 -6.58 3.67 -4.04
N CYS A 176 -7.85 3.65 -3.65
CA CYS A 176 -8.93 3.04 -4.44
C CYS A 176 -8.99 3.61 -5.86
N SER A 177 -8.94 4.94 -6.00
CA SER A 177 -8.99 5.61 -7.31
C SER A 177 -7.78 5.35 -8.20
N LYS A 178 -6.67 4.87 -7.62
CA LYS A 178 -5.46 4.47 -8.34
C LYS A 178 -5.39 2.97 -8.61
N SER A 179 -6.35 2.19 -8.12
CA SER A 179 -6.51 0.78 -8.48
C SER A 179 -7.07 0.64 -9.91
N PRO A 180 -7.01 -0.57 -10.51
CA PRO A 180 -7.64 -0.86 -11.80
C PRO A 180 -9.17 -0.60 -11.84
N PHE A 181 -9.85 -0.61 -10.69
CA PHE A 181 -11.29 -0.26 -10.62
C PHE A 181 -11.54 1.25 -10.61
N GLY A 182 -10.49 2.05 -10.40
CA GLY A 182 -10.55 3.50 -10.45
C GLY A 182 -11.65 4.08 -9.54
N ASN A 183 -12.48 4.95 -10.12
CA ASN A 183 -13.50 5.67 -9.36
C ASN A 183 -14.61 4.76 -8.79
N ASP A 184 -14.87 3.60 -9.40
CA ASP A 184 -15.91 2.69 -8.89
C ASP A 184 -15.49 2.08 -7.54
N ALA A 185 -14.22 1.71 -7.39
CA ALA A 185 -13.66 1.29 -6.10
C ALA A 185 -13.75 2.40 -5.05
N LYS A 186 -13.51 3.65 -5.45
CA LYS A 186 -13.65 4.80 -4.54
C LYS A 186 -15.11 4.99 -4.10
N ILE A 187 -16.07 4.86 -5.01
CA ILE A 187 -17.50 5.01 -4.70
C ILE A 187 -17.93 3.90 -3.73
N GLU A 188 -17.58 2.64 -4.04
CA GLU A 188 -17.90 1.48 -3.21
C GLU A 188 -17.34 1.66 -1.80
N PHE A 189 -16.05 2.00 -1.68
CA PHE A 189 -15.39 2.27 -0.42
C PHE A 189 -16.13 3.33 0.42
N ASN A 190 -16.43 4.48 -0.17
CA ASN A 190 -17.07 5.57 0.54
C ASN A 190 -18.53 5.26 0.90
N SER A 191 -19.20 4.40 0.13
CA SER A 191 -20.59 4.00 0.41
C SER A 191 -20.74 3.16 1.67
N GLY A 192 -19.69 2.43 2.07
CA GLY A 192 -19.66 1.62 3.29
C GLY A 192 -19.30 2.41 4.55
N ILE A 193 -19.07 3.73 4.45
CA ILE A 193 -18.63 4.58 5.57
C ILE A 193 -19.74 5.55 5.99
N SER A 194 -19.90 5.72 7.30
CA SER A 194 -20.82 6.70 7.91
C SER A 194 -20.10 7.59 8.92
N ASP A 195 -20.77 8.65 9.38
CA ASP A 195 -20.23 9.54 10.44
C ASP A 195 -19.92 8.80 11.76
N LYS A 196 -20.53 7.63 11.97
CA LYS A 196 -20.32 6.80 13.17
C LYS A 196 -19.23 5.77 13.01
N SER A 197 -18.70 5.58 11.80
CA SER A 197 -17.72 4.55 11.52
C SER A 197 -16.45 4.75 12.35
N ASP A 198 -16.00 3.67 12.98
CA ASP A 198 -14.70 3.60 13.63
C ASP A 198 -13.61 3.13 12.65
N LEU A 199 -12.39 2.93 13.14
CA LEU A 199 -11.29 2.49 12.27
C LEU A 199 -11.49 1.08 11.72
N GLU A 200 -12.21 0.20 12.44
CA GLU A 200 -12.49 -1.15 11.98
C GLU A 200 -13.50 -1.12 10.84
N ASP A 201 -14.58 -0.36 10.99
CA ASP A 201 -15.56 -0.13 9.93
C ASP A 201 -14.91 0.44 8.65
N ILE A 202 -14.04 1.44 8.81
CA ILE A 202 -13.31 2.06 7.68
C ILE A 202 -12.40 1.03 7.01
N THR A 203 -11.65 0.25 7.79
CA THR A 203 -10.75 -0.78 7.25
C THR A 203 -11.54 -1.85 6.51
N GLN A 204 -12.62 -2.35 7.11
CA GLN A 204 -13.46 -3.37 6.50
C GLN A 204 -14.11 -2.87 5.22
N SER A 205 -14.60 -1.63 5.17
CA SER A 205 -15.15 -1.03 3.95
C SER A 205 -14.10 -1.00 2.83
N PHE A 206 -12.86 -0.61 3.15
CA PHE A 206 -11.76 -0.59 2.18
C PHE A 206 -11.43 -2.00 1.67
N GLU A 207 -11.29 -2.96 2.58
CA GLU A 207 -10.98 -4.34 2.21
C GLU A 207 -12.09 -4.97 1.37
N ASN A 208 -13.36 -4.64 1.64
CA ASN A 208 -14.50 -5.16 0.89
C ASN A 208 -14.44 -4.82 -0.60
N VAL A 209 -13.90 -3.65 -0.96
CA VAL A 209 -13.73 -3.23 -2.36
C VAL A 209 -12.87 -4.23 -3.13
N PHE A 210 -11.77 -4.66 -2.52
CA PHE A 210 -10.82 -5.60 -3.13
C PHE A 210 -11.20 -7.06 -2.87
N THR A 211 -12.03 -7.29 -1.86
CA THR A 211 -12.60 -8.60 -1.55
C THR A 211 -13.76 -8.92 -2.50
N LEU A 212 -14.59 -7.98 -2.96
CA LEU A 212 -15.72 -8.27 -3.87
C LEU A 212 -15.28 -8.73 -5.27
N VAL A 213 -14.15 -8.26 -5.76
CA VAL A 213 -13.56 -8.73 -7.03
C VAL A 213 -13.01 -10.15 -6.85
N ARG A 214 -12.35 -10.39 -5.72
CA ARG A 214 -11.83 -11.69 -5.30
C ARG A 214 -12.98 -12.68 -5.07
N LEU A 215 -14.04 -12.27 -4.41
CA LEU A 215 -15.27 -13.01 -4.15
C LEU A 215 -16.07 -13.28 -5.43
N ASN A 216 -16.05 -12.42 -6.45
CA ASN A 216 -16.75 -12.73 -7.72
C ASN A 216 -16.08 -13.89 -8.48
N LEU A 217 -14.75 -13.98 -8.47
CA LEU A 217 -14.05 -15.14 -9.03
C LEU A 217 -14.12 -16.36 -8.09
N GLU A 218 -13.93 -16.18 -6.78
CA GLU A 218 -14.01 -17.25 -5.77
C GLU A 218 -15.43 -17.84 -5.68
N TYR A 219 -16.48 -17.02 -5.66
CA TYR A 219 -17.88 -17.46 -5.68
C TYR A 219 -18.23 -18.20 -6.97
N MET A 220 -17.79 -17.74 -8.14
CA MET A 220 -18.05 -18.49 -9.37
C MET A 220 -17.37 -19.86 -9.35
N ILE A 221 -16.10 -19.94 -8.92
CA ILE A 221 -15.35 -21.21 -8.85
C ILE A 221 -15.95 -22.15 -7.79
N ASP A 222 -16.31 -21.64 -6.62
CA ASP A 222 -16.91 -22.45 -5.55
C ASP A 222 -18.35 -22.85 -5.87
N LEU A 223 -19.12 -21.99 -6.56
CA LEU A 223 -20.43 -22.35 -7.13
C LEU A 223 -20.29 -23.49 -8.14
N PHE A 224 -19.26 -23.47 -8.99
CA PHE A 224 -18.97 -24.59 -9.89
C PHE A 224 -18.65 -25.87 -9.10
N LYS A 225 -17.79 -25.79 -8.08
CA LYS A 225 -17.44 -26.95 -7.24
C LYS A 225 -18.65 -27.55 -6.51
N VAL A 226 -19.51 -26.70 -5.92
CA VAL A 226 -20.76 -27.13 -5.26
C VAL A 226 -21.72 -27.80 -6.26
N ASN A 227 -21.69 -27.39 -7.52
CA ASN A 227 -22.45 -27.99 -8.61
C ASN A 227 -21.72 -29.18 -9.29
N GLY A 228 -20.64 -29.70 -8.70
CA GLY A 228 -19.91 -30.87 -9.21
C GLY A 228 -18.97 -30.57 -10.40
N VAL A 229 -18.70 -29.31 -10.69
CA VAL A 229 -17.83 -28.85 -11.76
C VAL A 229 -16.45 -28.52 -11.19
N ASN A 230 -15.42 -29.23 -11.64
CA ASN A 230 -14.03 -28.99 -11.21
C ASN A 230 -13.41 -27.81 -11.97
N ALA A 231 -13.78 -26.59 -11.57
CA ALA A 231 -13.28 -25.36 -12.17
C ALA A 231 -11.85 -25.04 -11.72
N LYS A 232 -11.01 -24.65 -12.67
CA LYS A 232 -9.62 -24.20 -12.48
C LYS A 232 -9.48 -22.77 -13.01
N HIS A 233 -8.59 -22.01 -12.38
CA HIS A 233 -8.26 -20.65 -12.77
C HIS A 233 -6.84 -20.60 -13.34
N TYR A 234 -6.72 -20.00 -14.51
CA TYR A 234 -5.45 -19.70 -15.14
C TYR A 234 -5.39 -18.21 -15.45
N LYS A 235 -4.20 -17.64 -15.33
CA LYS A 235 -3.94 -16.27 -15.72
C LYS A 235 -2.99 -16.27 -16.91
N PHE A 236 -3.16 -15.39 -17.88
CA PHE A 236 -2.21 -15.32 -18.99
C PHE A 236 -2.13 -13.92 -19.55
N ARG A 237 -1.04 -13.65 -20.28
CA ARG A 237 -0.85 -12.40 -21.01
C ARG A 237 -1.12 -12.62 -22.50
N SER A 238 -1.67 -11.61 -23.14
CA SER A 238 -2.02 -11.63 -24.55
C SER A 238 -1.73 -10.26 -25.17
N GLU A 239 -0.90 -10.22 -26.22
CA GLU A 239 -0.54 -8.97 -26.89
C GLU A 239 -1.78 -8.21 -27.43
N CYS A 240 -2.79 -8.94 -27.88
CA CYS A 240 -4.03 -8.31 -28.33
C CYS A 240 -5.29 -9.05 -27.87
N ALA A 241 -6.42 -8.34 -27.88
CA ALA A 241 -7.72 -8.92 -27.56
C ALA A 241 -8.21 -9.92 -28.65
N HIS A 242 -7.63 -9.87 -29.86
CA HIS A 242 -7.97 -10.80 -30.93
C HIS A 242 -7.56 -12.23 -30.57
N ASP A 243 -6.35 -12.44 -30.05
CA ASP A 243 -5.84 -13.75 -29.63
C ASP A 243 -6.71 -14.38 -28.54
N VAL A 244 -7.18 -13.56 -27.59
CA VAL A 244 -8.09 -14.01 -26.53
C VAL A 244 -9.44 -14.45 -27.11
N ASN A 245 -9.95 -13.73 -28.11
CA ASN A 245 -11.20 -14.10 -28.77
C ASN A 245 -11.06 -15.38 -29.61
N GLU A 246 -9.90 -15.59 -30.22
CA GLU A 246 -9.62 -16.82 -30.97
C GLU A 246 -9.46 -18.01 -30.02
N LEU A 247 -8.76 -17.84 -28.90
CA LEU A 247 -8.73 -18.85 -27.83
C LEU A 247 -10.14 -19.16 -27.33
N ARG A 248 -10.99 -18.14 -27.16
CA ARG A 248 -12.38 -18.30 -26.75
C ARG A 248 -13.18 -19.12 -27.77
N ARG A 249 -12.89 -18.96 -29.08
CA ARG A 249 -13.49 -19.75 -30.17
C ARG A 249 -13.03 -21.20 -30.15
N ILE A 250 -11.74 -21.44 -29.90
CA ILE A 250 -11.11 -22.77 -29.90
C ILE A 250 -11.57 -23.60 -28.69
N MET A 251 -11.52 -23.03 -27.48
CA MET A 251 -11.90 -23.73 -26.25
C MET A 251 -13.42 -23.93 -26.11
N GLY A 252 -14.21 -23.02 -26.69
CA GLY A 252 -15.66 -23.12 -26.76
C GLY A 252 -16.31 -23.35 -25.38
N SER A 253 -16.99 -24.49 -25.22
CA SER A 253 -17.76 -24.83 -24.01
C SER A 253 -16.91 -25.20 -22.80
N GLU A 254 -15.59 -25.36 -22.95
CA GLU A 254 -14.72 -25.60 -21.80
C GLU A 254 -14.51 -24.34 -20.95
N ILE A 255 -14.70 -23.16 -21.55
CA ILE A 255 -14.62 -21.88 -20.84
C ILE A 255 -15.88 -21.70 -20.00
N LEU A 256 -15.67 -21.62 -18.69
CA LEU A 256 -16.70 -21.23 -17.73
C LEU A 256 -16.77 -19.69 -17.59
N SER A 257 -15.62 -19.03 -17.63
CA SER A 257 -15.51 -17.56 -17.67
C SER A 257 -14.17 -17.14 -18.25
N ILE A 258 -14.13 -16.05 -18.99
CA ILE A 258 -12.87 -15.45 -19.43
C ILE A 258 -12.99 -13.93 -19.47
N GLN A 259 -12.14 -13.24 -18.72
CA GLN A 259 -12.17 -11.80 -18.52
C GLN A 259 -10.85 -11.18 -18.96
N ILE A 260 -10.93 -10.13 -19.77
CA ILE A 260 -9.77 -9.36 -20.22
C ILE A 260 -9.65 -8.11 -19.35
N GLN A 261 -8.56 -8.01 -18.60
CA GLN A 261 -8.17 -6.82 -17.85
C GLN A 261 -7.09 -6.08 -18.63
N GLN A 262 -7.44 -4.94 -19.24
CA GLN A 262 -6.44 -4.04 -19.83
C GLN A 262 -5.64 -3.41 -18.70
N GLN A 263 -4.40 -3.87 -18.51
CA GLN A 263 -3.53 -3.34 -17.46
C GLN A 263 -2.57 -2.27 -18.00
N TYR A 264 -1.80 -2.51 -19.07
CA TYR A 264 -0.98 -1.48 -19.74
C TYR A 264 -0.56 -1.96 -21.14
N PHE A 265 -0.37 -1.04 -22.09
CA PHE A 265 0.25 -1.33 -23.39
C PHE A 265 1.68 -1.91 -23.16
N PRO A 266 2.10 -3.03 -23.76
CA PRO A 266 1.50 -3.72 -24.91
C PRO A 266 0.66 -4.99 -24.59
N ASP A 267 0.56 -5.47 -23.34
CA ASP A 267 -0.07 -6.77 -23.04
C ASP A 267 -1.36 -6.68 -22.21
N ASN A 268 -2.40 -7.39 -22.65
CA ASN A 268 -3.62 -7.61 -21.87
C ASN A 268 -3.39 -8.71 -20.82
N SER A 269 -3.90 -8.52 -19.60
CA SER A 269 -3.99 -9.59 -18.60
C SER A 269 -5.33 -10.31 -18.76
N VAL A 270 -5.33 -11.63 -18.77
CA VAL A 270 -6.55 -12.42 -18.95
C VAL A 270 -6.70 -13.41 -17.81
N ASP A 271 -7.90 -13.44 -17.22
CA ASP A 271 -8.31 -14.44 -16.23
C ASP A 271 -9.25 -15.44 -16.90
N LEU A 272 -8.87 -16.72 -16.89
CA LEU A 272 -9.61 -17.83 -17.49
C LEU A 272 -10.04 -18.82 -16.41
N ILE A 273 -11.34 -19.05 -16.32
CA ILE A 273 -11.93 -20.13 -15.53
C ILE A 273 -12.42 -21.20 -16.50
N THR A 274 -11.91 -22.43 -16.35
CA THR A 274 -12.21 -23.56 -17.23
C THR A 274 -12.23 -24.87 -16.45
N THR A 275 -12.82 -25.92 -17.01
CA THR A 275 -12.67 -27.29 -16.48
C THR A 275 -11.39 -27.97 -16.96
N SER A 276 -10.76 -27.47 -18.02
CA SER A 276 -9.58 -28.06 -18.66
C SER A 276 -8.37 -28.14 -17.72
N GLU A 277 -7.56 -29.17 -17.88
CA GLU A 277 -6.23 -29.24 -17.24
C GLU A 277 -5.26 -28.25 -17.90
N LEU A 278 -4.16 -27.94 -17.21
CA LEU A 278 -3.19 -26.95 -17.67
C LEU A 278 -2.66 -27.28 -19.08
N GLU A 279 -2.37 -28.56 -19.33
CA GLU A 279 -1.83 -29.00 -20.62
C GLU A 279 -2.85 -28.88 -21.75
N ASP A 280 -4.14 -29.08 -21.46
CA ASP A 280 -5.20 -28.87 -22.44
C ASP A 280 -5.34 -27.38 -22.78
N VAL A 281 -5.28 -26.50 -21.78
CA VAL A 281 -5.26 -25.04 -22.00
C VAL A 281 -4.06 -24.63 -22.85
N ARG A 282 -2.87 -25.18 -22.59
CA ARG A 282 -1.68 -24.96 -23.42
C ARG A 282 -1.92 -25.41 -24.86
N ASN A 283 -2.49 -26.60 -25.06
CA ASN A 283 -2.80 -27.13 -26.39
C ASN A 283 -3.78 -26.25 -27.15
N PHE A 284 -4.75 -25.64 -26.47
CA PHE A 284 -5.65 -24.66 -27.10
C PHE A 284 -4.94 -23.34 -27.43
N MET A 285 -4.04 -22.86 -26.57
CA MET A 285 -3.25 -21.65 -26.84
C MET A 285 -2.31 -21.82 -28.03
N ARG A 286 -1.66 -22.99 -28.17
CA ARG A 286 -0.81 -23.33 -29.33
C ARG A 286 -1.56 -23.33 -30.67
N GLN A 287 -2.89 -23.41 -30.65
CA GLN A 287 -3.73 -23.38 -31.86
C GLN A 287 -4.13 -21.97 -32.28
N VAL A 288 -3.84 -20.94 -31.48
CA VAL A 288 -4.11 -19.54 -31.83
C VAL A 288 -3.08 -19.09 -32.87
N VAL A 289 -3.54 -18.88 -34.11
CA VAL A 289 -2.70 -18.80 -35.33
C VAL A 289 -1.78 -17.56 -35.41
N ASP A 290 -1.85 -16.63 -34.46
CA ASP A 290 -1.08 -15.37 -34.47
C ASP A 290 -0.75 -14.84 -33.06
N GLY A 291 -0.96 -15.65 -32.02
CA GLY A 291 -1.01 -15.16 -30.64
C GLY A 291 0.28 -15.36 -29.87
N HIS A 292 0.97 -14.27 -29.55
CA HIS A 292 1.96 -14.24 -28.47
C HIS A 292 1.24 -14.31 -27.11
N VAL A 293 0.72 -15.49 -26.78
CA VAL A 293 -0.01 -15.75 -25.54
C VAL A 293 0.93 -16.44 -24.55
N MET A 294 1.20 -15.79 -23.42
CA MET A 294 2.02 -16.38 -22.35
C MET A 294 1.14 -16.84 -21.19
N LEU A 295 1.04 -18.15 -21.00
CA LEU A 295 0.30 -18.75 -19.90
C LEU A 295 1.08 -18.66 -18.58
N GLN A 296 0.41 -18.21 -17.53
CA GLN A 296 0.92 -18.13 -16.17
C GLN A 296 -0.01 -18.90 -15.23
N THR A 297 0.43 -20.06 -14.78
CA THR A 297 -0.41 -20.89 -13.92
C THR A 297 -0.51 -20.31 -12.51
N VAL A 298 -1.73 -20.14 -12.02
CA VAL A 298 -2.01 -19.84 -10.61
C VAL A 298 -3.06 -20.83 -10.14
N GLN A 299 -2.62 -22.03 -9.77
CA GLN A 299 -3.51 -23.08 -9.29
C GLN A 299 -3.64 -23.02 -7.76
N TYR A 300 -4.15 -21.89 -7.24
CA TYR A 300 -4.41 -21.66 -5.82
C TYR A 300 -3.16 -21.70 -4.90
N TYR A 301 -3.06 -20.74 -3.97
CA TYR A 301 -1.86 -20.35 -3.19
C TYR A 301 -0.79 -19.60 -3.98
N TYR A 302 0.06 -18.88 -3.23
CA TYR A 302 1.11 -17.94 -3.63
C TYR A 302 2.19 -18.45 -4.62
N ASP A 303 1.95 -19.55 -5.32
CA ASP A 303 2.82 -20.02 -6.40
C ASP A 303 2.48 -19.29 -7.70
N TYR A 304 2.84 -18.01 -7.73
CA TYR A 304 3.26 -17.43 -9.00
C TYR A 304 4.60 -18.11 -9.33
N THR A 305 4.58 -19.21 -10.07
CA THR A 305 5.84 -19.90 -10.44
C THR A 305 6.75 -19.01 -11.29
N GLY A 306 6.21 -17.92 -11.86
CA GLY A 306 6.95 -16.99 -12.71
C GLY A 306 7.50 -17.65 -13.98
N GLU A 307 7.12 -18.91 -14.24
CA GLU A 307 7.54 -19.66 -15.40
C GLU A 307 6.89 -19.01 -16.62
N ARG A 308 7.73 -18.31 -17.39
CA ARG A 308 7.42 -17.98 -18.77
C ARG A 308 7.58 -19.27 -19.55
N ASP A 309 6.48 -19.74 -20.12
CA ASP A 309 6.51 -20.89 -21.00
C ASP A 309 7.06 -20.43 -22.36
N TYR A 310 8.37 -20.48 -22.51
CA TYR A 310 9.07 -20.19 -23.78
C TYR A 310 8.83 -21.28 -24.84
N ASP A 311 8.14 -22.38 -24.48
CA ASP A 311 7.84 -23.52 -25.37
C ASP A 311 6.46 -23.40 -26.06
N LEU A 312 5.84 -22.21 -26.04
CA LEU A 312 4.65 -21.87 -26.83
C LEU A 312 4.99 -21.28 -28.22
N HIS A 313 6.24 -21.44 -28.68
CA HIS A 313 6.71 -21.03 -30.00
C HIS A 313 6.31 -21.99 -31.13
#